data_AF-A0A7V9JRW8-F1
#
_entry.id   AF-A0A7V9JRW8-F1
#
_cell.length_a   1.000
_cell.length_b   1.000
_cell.length_c   1.000
_cell.angle_alpha   90.00
_cell.angle_beta   90.00
_cell.angle_gamma   90.00
#
_symmetry.space_group_name_H-M   'P 1'
#
loop_
_entity.id
_entity.type
_entity.pdbx_description
1 polymer ?
#
loop_
_entity_poly.entity_id
_entity_poly.type
_entity_poly.pdbx_seq_one_letter_code
_entity_poly.pdbx_strand_id
1 'polypeptide(L)'
;MSKASVMILVLVVVLAAGAMLVNREFKQAQERPSVQRLESQRRLRQFAAALDAYRTQHRAWPDQLFQLMKDQRMGFGANLVRGGGSYRYHRPSAADAGDRLVMWSDMPHRRIAAGEPWGGEGGIAITGHPPVGYVLTKDLSVLELPLDDWKRRTGQQ
;
A
#
# COMPACT_ATOMS: atom_id res chain seq x y z
N MET A 1 -37.12 -2.99 34.93
CA MET A 1 -35.72 -3.26 34.50
C MET A 1 -34.92 -3.70 35.70
N SER A 2 -34.22 -4.83 35.63
CA SER A 2 -33.39 -5.30 36.76
C SER A 2 -32.05 -4.57 36.79
N LYS A 3 -31.40 -4.49 37.96
CA LYS A 3 -30.05 -3.93 38.11
C LYS A 3 -29.03 -4.62 37.20
N ALA A 4 -29.21 -5.92 36.95
CA ALA A 4 -28.38 -6.68 36.02
C ALA A 4 -28.55 -6.21 34.56
N SER A 5 -29.78 -5.90 34.13
CA SER A 5 -30.02 -5.33 32.79
C SER A 5 -29.38 -3.95 32.61
N VAL A 6 -29.37 -3.12 33.67
CA VAL A 6 -28.71 -1.81 33.65
C VAL A 6 -27.18 -1.96 33.55
N MET A 7 -26.57 -2.87 34.33
CA MET A 7 -25.12 -3.12 34.25
C MET A 7 -24.67 -3.63 32.88
N ILE A 8 -25.42 -4.56 32.27
CA ILE A 8 -25.09 -5.09 30.93
C ILE A 8 -25.17 -3.97 29.89
N LEU A 9 -26.20 -3.12 29.95
CA LEU A 9 -26.34 -1.99 29.03
C LEU A 9 -25.15 -1.02 29.15
N VAL A 10 -24.74 -0.68 30.38
CA VAL A 10 -23.58 0.19 30.63
C VAL A 10 -22.29 -0.43 30.09
N LEU A 11 -22.06 -1.72 30.34
CA LEU A 11 -20.88 -2.42 29.84
C LEU A 11 -20.81 -2.41 28.30
N VAL A 12 -21.92 -2.69 27.63
CA VAL A 12 -22.00 -2.67 26.15
C VAL A 12 -21.70 -1.28 25.61
N VAL A 13 -22.23 -0.23 26.25
CA VAL A 13 -21.96 1.16 25.83
C VAL A 13 -20.48 1.52 26.00
N VAL A 14 -19.85 1.13 27.11
CA VAL A 14 -18.41 1.37 27.34
C VAL A 14 -17.55 0.62 26.33
N LEU A 15 -17.86 -0.64 26.04
CA LEU A 15 -17.14 -1.43 25.02
C LEU A 15 -17.31 -0.85 23.61
N ALA A 16 -18.53 -0.42 23.25
CA ALA A 16 -18.79 0.21 21.97
C ALA A 16 -18.05 1.55 21.83
N ALA A 17 -18.05 2.38 22.88
CA ALA A 17 -17.31 3.64 22.90
C ALA A 17 -15.78 3.41 22.80
N GLY A 18 -15.25 2.42 23.52
CA GLY A 18 -13.84 2.03 23.43
C GLY A 18 -13.45 1.55 22.03
N ALA A 19 -14.25 0.67 21.42
CA ALA A 19 -14.03 0.20 20.06
C ALA A 19 -14.09 1.34 19.02
N MET A 20 -14.97 2.32 19.20
CA MET A 20 -15.04 3.49 18.32
C MET A 20 -13.79 4.38 18.42
N LEU A 21 -13.27 4.61 19.64
CA LEU A 21 -12.05 5.40 19.85
C LEU A 21 -10.84 4.71 19.21
N VAL A 22 -10.66 3.41 19.44
CA VAL A 22 -9.58 2.61 18.83
C VAL A 22 -9.68 2.63 17.30
N ASN A 23 -10.89 2.47 16.74
CA ASN A 23 -11.10 2.54 15.30
C ASN A 23 -10.74 3.93 14.73
N ARG A 24 -11.02 5.01 15.46
CA ARG A 24 -10.68 6.38 15.03
C ARG A 24 -9.18 6.60 15.04
N GLU A 25 -8.49 6.22 16.12
CA GLU A 25 -7.04 6.32 16.21
C GLU A 25 -6.35 5.45 15.16
N PHE A 26 -6.85 4.24 14.94
CA PHE A 26 -6.34 3.34 13.92
C PHE A 26 -6.50 3.93 12.51
N LYS A 27 -7.66 4.54 12.19
CA LYS A 27 -7.87 5.25 10.93
C LYS A 27 -6.90 6.43 10.76
N GLN A 28 -6.70 7.22 11.82
CA GLN A 28 -5.76 8.34 11.81
C GLN A 28 -4.31 7.85 11.67
N ALA A 29 -3.95 6.73 12.30
CA ALA A 29 -2.64 6.12 12.15
C ALA A 29 -2.38 5.62 10.73
N GLN A 30 -3.38 5.03 10.07
CA GLN A 30 -3.29 4.59 8.67
C GLN A 30 -3.14 5.75 7.68
N GLU A 31 -3.61 6.94 8.04
CA GLU A 31 -3.48 8.14 7.21
C GLU A 31 -2.11 8.82 7.33
N ARG A 32 -1.23 8.32 8.22
CA ARG A 32 0.14 8.83 8.36
C ARG A 32 0.97 8.50 7.11
N PRO A 33 1.71 9.46 6.54
CA PRO A 33 2.51 9.23 5.34
C PRO A 33 3.52 8.08 5.49
N SER A 34 4.15 7.92 6.66
CA SER A 34 5.09 6.83 6.93
C SER A 34 4.45 5.45 6.84
N VAL A 35 3.26 5.29 7.42
CA VAL A 35 2.48 4.04 7.34
C VAL A 35 2.09 3.74 5.90
N GLN A 36 1.67 4.75 5.15
CA GLN A 36 1.35 4.60 3.72
C GLN A 36 2.55 4.12 2.90
N ARG A 37 3.75 4.65 3.17
CA ARG A 37 4.98 4.22 2.49
C ARG A 37 5.32 2.76 2.79
N LEU A 38 5.28 2.38 4.08
CA LEU A 38 5.55 1.01 4.51
C LEU A 38 4.54 0.01 3.91
N GLU A 39 3.25 0.34 3.96
CA GLU A 39 2.21 -0.51 3.39
C GLU A 39 2.34 -0.60 1.87
N SER A 40 2.77 0.47 1.20
CA SER A 40 3.00 0.47 -0.25
C SER A 40 4.16 -0.43 -0.64
N GLN A 41 5.30 -0.33 0.04
CA GLN A 41 6.43 -1.25 -0.17
C GLN A 41 6.02 -2.70 0.10
N ARG A 42 5.31 -2.95 1.21
CA ARG A 42 4.82 -4.30 1.55
C ARG A 42 3.91 -4.83 0.45
N ARG A 43 2.97 -4.03 -0.04
CA ARG A 43 2.02 -4.44 -1.09
C ARG A 43 2.72 -4.72 -2.41
N LEU A 44 3.66 -3.87 -2.82
CA LEU A 44 4.45 -4.09 -4.04
C LEU A 44 5.29 -5.37 -3.94
N ARG A 45 5.87 -5.69 -2.77
CA ARG A 45 6.57 -6.97 -2.55
C ARG A 45 5.61 -8.16 -2.63
N GLN A 46 4.38 -8.04 -2.12
CA GLN A 46 3.35 -9.08 -2.27
C GLN A 46 3.00 -9.32 -3.74
N PHE A 47 2.83 -8.25 -4.52
CA PHE A 47 2.60 -8.38 -5.96
C PHE A 47 3.83 -8.90 -6.72
N ALA A 48 5.04 -8.54 -6.31
CA ALA A 48 6.27 -9.10 -6.89
C ALA A 48 6.30 -10.62 -6.73
N ALA A 49 6.01 -11.12 -5.52
CA ALA A 49 5.90 -12.56 -5.26
C ALA A 49 4.76 -13.21 -6.06
N ALA A 50 3.60 -12.55 -6.15
CA ALA A 50 2.46 -13.04 -6.93
C ALA A 50 2.80 -13.14 -8.43
N LEU A 51 3.48 -12.13 -8.98
CA LEU A 51 3.93 -12.11 -10.38
C LEU A 51 4.99 -13.16 -10.65
N ASP A 52 5.92 -13.39 -9.72
CA ASP A 52 6.93 -14.44 -9.83
C ASP A 52 6.28 -15.84 -9.86
N ALA A 53 5.36 -16.10 -8.92
CA ALA A 53 4.59 -17.34 -8.87
C ALA A 53 3.79 -17.56 -10.16
N TYR A 54 3.10 -16.52 -10.64
CA TYR A 54 2.36 -16.55 -11.90
C TYR A 54 3.27 -16.87 -13.09
N ARG A 55 4.42 -16.19 -13.20
CA ARG A 55 5.39 -16.42 -14.29
C ARG A 55 5.98 -17.82 -14.25
N THR A 56 6.20 -18.36 -13.06
CA THR A 56 6.69 -19.74 -12.89
C THR A 56 5.66 -20.75 -13.38
N GLN A 57 4.38 -20.54 -13.08
CA GLN A 57 3.28 -21.43 -13.46
C GLN A 57 2.90 -21.34 -14.94
N HIS A 58 2.77 -20.12 -15.47
CA HIS A 58 2.22 -19.88 -16.81
C HIS A 58 3.29 -19.61 -17.87
N ARG A 59 4.56 -19.43 -17.46
CA ARG A 59 5.67 -18.99 -18.34
C ARG A 59 5.36 -17.71 -19.11
N ALA A 60 4.46 -16.89 -18.58
CA ALA A 60 3.98 -15.66 -19.20
C ALA A 60 3.72 -14.59 -18.13
N TRP A 61 3.63 -13.34 -18.58
CA TRP A 61 3.07 -12.25 -17.78
C TRP A 61 1.54 -12.29 -17.85
N PRO A 62 0.83 -11.95 -16.76
CA PRO A 62 -0.62 -11.82 -16.80
C PRO A 62 -1.02 -10.72 -17.80
N ASP A 63 -2.15 -10.89 -18.48
CA ASP A 63 -2.63 -9.88 -19.43
C ASP A 63 -3.16 -8.64 -18.70
N GLN A 64 -3.73 -8.87 -17.51
CA GLN A 64 -4.38 -7.84 -16.70
C GLN A 64 -4.22 -8.13 -15.20
N LEU A 65 -4.26 -7.08 -14.38
CA LEU A 65 -4.10 -7.20 -12.92
C LEU A 65 -5.15 -8.10 -12.27
N PHE A 66 -6.39 -8.07 -12.77
CA PHE A 66 -7.46 -8.89 -12.22
C PHE A 66 -7.20 -10.39 -12.39
N GLN A 67 -6.57 -10.80 -13.50
CA GLN A 67 -6.18 -12.19 -13.73
C GLN A 67 -5.15 -12.63 -12.69
N LEU A 68 -4.11 -11.81 -12.46
CA LEU A 68 -3.12 -12.07 -11.41
C LEU A 68 -3.80 -12.22 -10.04
N MET A 69 -4.67 -11.28 -9.68
CA MET A 69 -5.36 -11.30 -8.39
C MET A 69 -6.23 -12.53 -8.21
N LYS A 70 -6.97 -12.94 -9.26
CA LYS A 70 -7.80 -14.14 -9.24
C LYS A 70 -6.96 -15.40 -9.06
N ASP A 71 -5.92 -15.57 -9.87
CA ASP A 71 -5.13 -16.81 -9.90
C ASP A 71 -4.29 -16.97 -8.63
N GLN A 72 -3.82 -15.85 -8.06
CA GLN A 72 -3.06 -15.83 -6.80
C GLN A 72 -3.96 -15.63 -5.56
N ARG A 73 -5.29 -15.73 -5.71
CA ARG A 73 -6.29 -15.62 -4.64
C ARG A 73 -6.12 -14.36 -3.77
N MET A 74 -5.72 -13.25 -4.38
CA MET A 74 -5.60 -11.97 -3.72
C MET A 74 -6.99 -11.39 -3.43
N GLY A 75 -7.16 -10.79 -2.26
CA GLY A 75 -8.44 -10.18 -1.87
C GLY A 75 -8.85 -9.01 -2.77
N PHE A 76 -10.16 -8.75 -2.86
CA PHE A 76 -10.67 -7.55 -3.52
C PHE A 76 -10.07 -6.29 -2.89
N GLY A 77 -9.61 -5.35 -3.72
CA GLY A 77 -8.93 -4.14 -3.26
C GLY A 77 -7.48 -4.35 -2.82
N ALA A 78 -6.86 -5.52 -3.06
CA ALA A 78 -5.42 -5.70 -2.79
C ALA A 78 -4.55 -4.71 -3.58
N ASN A 79 -5.04 -4.18 -4.71
CA ASN A 79 -4.37 -3.13 -5.46
C ASN A 79 -4.54 -1.73 -4.87
N LEU A 80 -5.20 -1.58 -3.72
CA LEU A 80 -5.43 -0.28 -3.08
C LEU A 80 -4.55 -0.13 -1.82
N VAL A 81 -4.00 1.07 -1.66
CA VAL A 81 -3.40 1.52 -0.40
C VAL A 81 -4.17 2.75 0.06
N ARG A 82 -4.73 2.70 1.25
CA ARG A 82 -5.46 3.83 1.82
C ARG A 82 -4.55 5.05 1.90
N GLY A 83 -4.95 6.16 1.26
CA GLY A 83 -4.14 7.37 1.15
C GLY A 83 -2.94 7.28 0.20
N GLY A 84 -2.58 6.06 -0.26
CA GLY A 84 -1.51 5.79 -1.20
C GLY A 84 -1.97 5.60 -2.64
N GLY A 85 -3.26 5.44 -2.91
CA GLY A 85 -3.83 5.31 -4.25
C GLY A 85 -4.10 3.88 -4.70
N SER A 86 -4.33 3.71 -6.00
CA SER A 86 -4.51 2.41 -6.67
C SER A 86 -3.29 2.04 -7.52
N TYR A 87 -2.88 0.78 -7.44
CA TYR A 87 -1.81 0.25 -8.27
C TYR A 87 -2.29 -0.01 -9.69
N ARG A 88 -1.56 0.56 -10.64
CA ARG A 88 -1.70 0.36 -12.08
C ARG A 88 -0.73 -0.72 -12.53
N TYR A 89 -1.22 -1.65 -13.32
CA TYR A 89 -0.42 -2.70 -13.93
C TYR A 89 -0.21 -2.41 -15.41
N HIS A 90 1.02 -2.63 -15.87
CA HIS A 90 1.37 -2.63 -17.28
C HIS A 90 2.11 -3.93 -17.59
N ARG A 91 1.58 -4.69 -18.54
CA ARG A 91 2.25 -5.89 -19.02
C ARG A 91 3.56 -5.50 -19.72
N PRO A 92 4.72 -6.01 -19.28
CA PRO A 92 5.97 -5.70 -19.94
C PRO A 92 6.03 -6.39 -21.31
N SER A 93 6.55 -5.68 -22.31
CA SER A 93 6.82 -6.24 -23.63
C SER A 93 8.19 -6.93 -23.68
N ALA A 94 8.38 -7.84 -24.63
CA ALA A 94 9.69 -8.47 -24.86
C ALA A 94 10.73 -7.45 -25.35
N ALA A 95 10.29 -6.41 -26.06
CA ALA A 95 11.14 -5.33 -26.58
C ALA A 95 11.49 -4.27 -25.50
N ASP A 96 10.84 -4.30 -24.34
CA ASP A 96 11.09 -3.34 -23.27
C ASP A 96 12.42 -3.63 -22.56
N ALA A 97 13.24 -2.59 -22.38
CA ALA A 97 14.44 -2.62 -21.56
C ALA A 97 14.17 -3.08 -20.11
N GLY A 98 15.21 -3.55 -19.42
CA GLY A 98 15.10 -4.12 -18.05
C GLY A 98 14.50 -3.17 -17.01
N ASP A 99 14.70 -1.86 -17.16
CA ASP A 99 14.17 -0.82 -16.27
C ASP A 99 12.76 -0.34 -16.68
N ARG A 100 11.90 -1.23 -17.21
CA ARG A 100 10.50 -0.89 -17.49
C ARG A 100 9.67 -1.11 -16.23
N LEU A 101 8.81 -0.14 -15.91
CA LEU A 101 7.83 -0.25 -14.84
C LEU A 101 6.75 -1.25 -15.23
N VAL A 102 6.48 -2.21 -14.35
CA VAL A 102 5.38 -3.17 -14.47
C VAL A 102 4.20 -2.75 -13.62
N MET A 103 4.45 -2.07 -12.51
CA MET A 103 3.38 -1.58 -11.65
C MET A 103 3.80 -0.37 -10.84
N TRP A 104 2.88 0.55 -10.60
CA TRP A 104 3.10 1.77 -9.84
C TRP A 104 1.80 2.23 -9.20
N SER A 105 1.87 2.97 -8.08
CA SER A 105 0.67 3.65 -7.56
C SER A 105 0.28 4.80 -8.49
N ASP A 106 -1.01 5.13 -8.58
CA ASP A 106 -1.52 6.32 -9.27
C ASP A 106 -1.36 7.63 -8.49
N MET A 107 -0.92 7.56 -7.24
CA MET A 107 -0.64 8.72 -6.40
C MET A 107 0.76 8.63 -5.79
N PRO A 108 1.50 9.74 -5.72
CA PRO A 108 2.76 9.77 -4.99
C PRO A 108 2.52 9.83 -3.48
N HIS A 109 3.49 9.32 -2.71
CA HIS A 109 3.48 9.43 -1.26
C HIS A 109 3.98 10.80 -0.82
N ARG A 110 3.27 11.38 0.15
CA ARG A 110 3.58 12.71 0.70
C ARG A 110 4.95 12.74 1.37
N ARG A 111 5.55 13.94 1.44
CA ARG A 111 6.76 14.21 2.23
C ARG A 111 6.55 13.84 3.70
N ILE A 112 7.65 13.56 4.39
CA ILE A 112 7.69 13.32 5.84
C ILE A 112 8.68 14.31 6.41
N ALA A 113 8.25 15.17 7.32
CA ALA A 113 9.13 16.12 7.96
C ALA A 113 9.99 15.46 9.05
N ALA A 114 11.14 16.05 9.37
CA ALA A 114 11.90 15.63 10.54
C ALA A 114 11.05 15.81 11.81
N GLY A 115 11.10 14.83 12.71
CA GLY A 115 10.27 14.76 13.92
C GLY A 115 8.89 14.15 13.72
N GLU A 116 8.45 13.86 12.48
CA GLU A 116 7.21 13.13 12.25
C GLU A 116 7.39 11.61 12.49
N PRO A 117 6.31 10.86 12.80
CA PRO A 117 6.39 9.41 13.00
C PRO A 117 6.95 8.66 11.78
N TRP A 118 7.94 7.78 11.98
CA TRP A 118 8.64 7.02 10.93
C TRP A 118 9.15 5.66 11.43
N GLY A 119 9.21 4.67 10.54
CA GLY A 119 9.95 3.42 10.80
C GLY A 119 9.28 2.40 11.73
N GLY A 120 8.04 2.61 12.19
CA GLY A 120 7.32 1.66 13.05
C GLY A 120 6.74 2.30 14.30
N GLU A 121 6.51 1.50 15.34
CA GLU A 121 5.89 1.96 16.59
C GLU A 121 6.87 2.84 17.37
N GLY A 122 6.50 4.12 17.59
CA GLY A 122 7.27 5.08 18.37
C GLY A 122 8.48 5.73 17.68
N GLY A 123 8.87 5.27 16.49
CA GLY A 123 9.97 5.87 15.73
C GLY A 123 9.60 7.24 15.15
N ILE A 124 10.58 8.14 15.08
CA ILE A 124 10.45 9.46 14.43
C ILE A 124 11.50 9.63 13.33
N ALA A 125 11.18 10.40 12.30
CA ALA A 125 12.08 10.70 11.21
C ALA A 125 13.19 11.64 11.71
N ILE A 126 14.44 11.20 11.68
CA ILE A 126 15.59 12.03 12.08
C ILE A 126 15.83 13.12 11.02
N THR A 127 15.56 12.82 9.75
CA THR A 127 15.67 13.73 8.62
C THR A 127 14.35 13.82 7.87
N GLY A 128 14.16 14.89 7.10
CA GLY A 128 13.01 15.01 6.21
C GLY A 128 13.14 14.06 5.01
N HIS A 129 12.08 13.35 4.68
CA HIS A 129 11.99 12.52 3.48
C HIS A 129 11.12 13.22 2.41
N PRO A 130 11.64 13.43 1.19
CA PRO A 130 10.90 14.08 0.12
C PRO A 130 9.71 13.23 -0.35
N PRO A 131 8.74 13.79 -1.09
CA PRO A 131 7.71 12.98 -1.75
C PRO A 131 8.32 11.99 -2.73
N VAL A 132 7.77 10.79 -2.79
CA VAL A 132 8.28 9.68 -3.63
C VAL A 132 7.16 8.84 -4.19
N GLY A 133 7.40 8.19 -5.31
CA GLY A 133 6.53 7.15 -5.85
C GLY A 133 7.19 5.78 -5.71
N TYR A 134 6.44 4.77 -5.27
CA TYR A 134 6.91 3.39 -5.31
C TYR A 134 6.47 2.69 -6.57
N VAL A 135 7.39 1.92 -7.13
CA VAL A 135 7.20 1.20 -8.37
C VAL A 135 7.74 -0.22 -8.27
N LEU A 136 7.25 -1.09 -9.14
CA LEU A 136 7.75 -2.43 -9.38
C LEU A 136 8.26 -2.51 -10.81
N THR A 137 9.50 -2.93 -10.99
CA THR A 137 10.17 -3.09 -12.28
C THR A 137 9.95 -4.49 -12.88
N LYS A 138 10.37 -4.67 -14.13
CA LYS A 138 10.25 -5.93 -14.89
C LYS A 138 11.02 -7.11 -14.28
N ASP A 139 12.11 -6.82 -13.58
CA ASP A 139 12.89 -7.79 -12.78
C ASP A 139 12.27 -8.07 -11.40
N LEU A 140 11.08 -7.53 -11.12
CA LEU A 140 10.33 -7.68 -9.87
C LEU A 140 10.98 -6.97 -8.67
N SER A 141 11.84 -5.98 -8.93
CA SER A 141 12.44 -5.13 -7.89
C SER A 141 11.51 -3.98 -7.50
N VAL A 142 11.40 -3.71 -6.19
CA VAL A 142 10.63 -2.57 -5.68
C VAL A 142 11.56 -1.38 -5.53
N LEU A 143 11.27 -0.29 -6.26
CA LEU A 143 12.06 0.93 -6.24
C LEU A 143 11.28 2.09 -5.65
N GLU A 144 12.01 2.98 -4.98
CA GLU A 144 11.56 4.31 -4.59
C GLU A 144 12.08 5.30 -5.62
N LEU A 145 11.17 6.01 -6.29
CA LEU A 145 11.52 7.04 -7.27
C LEU A 145 11.25 8.44 -6.69
N PRO A 146 12.18 9.40 -6.92
CA PRO A 146 11.87 10.81 -6.74
C PRO A 146 10.62 11.20 -7.51
N LEU A 147 9.88 12.19 -7.01
CA LEU A 147 8.58 12.59 -7.59
C LEU A 147 8.66 12.89 -9.08
N ASP A 148 9.68 13.63 -9.52
CA ASP A 148 9.85 14.01 -10.93
C ASP A 148 10.11 12.79 -11.83
N ASP A 149 10.91 11.84 -11.35
CA ASP A 149 11.18 10.59 -12.05
C ASP A 149 9.95 9.71 -12.13
N TRP A 150 9.19 9.61 -11.04
CA TRP A 150 7.93 8.88 -11.01
C TRP A 150 6.93 9.48 -12.00
N LYS A 151 6.74 10.82 -11.99
CA LYS A 151 5.86 11.52 -12.92
C LYS A 151 6.24 11.24 -14.38
N ARG A 152 7.52 11.42 -14.70
CA ARG A 152 8.06 11.19 -16.04
C ARG A 152 7.87 9.75 -16.52
N ARG A 153 8.12 8.75 -15.66
CA ARG A 153 8.05 7.33 -16.03
C ARG A 153 6.62 6.77 -16.05
N THR A 154 5.69 7.39 -15.32
CA THR A 154 4.29 6.96 -15.25
C THR A 154 3.36 7.77 -16.16
N GLY A 155 3.86 8.86 -16.77
CA GLY A 155 3.08 9.74 -17.63
C GLY A 155 2.11 10.66 -16.88
N GLN A 156 2.29 10.83 -15.57
CA GLN A 156 1.50 11.77 -14.77
C GLN A 156 2.18 13.15 -14.76
N GLN A 157 1.53 14.16 -15.34
CA GLN A 157 1.98 15.56 -15.33
C GLN A 157 1.35 16.30 -14.14
#